data_AF-A0A9P5Z775-F1
#
_entry.id   AF-A0A9P5Z775-F1
#
_cell.length_a   1.000
_cell.length_b   1.000
_cell.length_c   1.000
_cell.angle_alpha   90.00
_cell.angle_beta   90.00
_cell.angle_gamma   90.00
#
_symmetry.space_group_name_H-M   'P 1'
#
loop_
_entity.id
_entity.type
_entity.pdbx_description
1 polymer ?
#
loop_
_entity_poly.entity_id
_entity_poly.type
_entity_poly.pdbx_seq_one_letter_code
_entity_poly.pdbx_strand_id
1 'polypeptide(L)'
;MAIQGPSGSAIRVNILWFLSLVLSLSTVLVGIVSLQWIREYQRYAGVSSTRRKLALRNMRTEGLERWLIPEILAGLPLLLQTALVLFFVGIIDFLVHLKIVVAIPVIVVIALTLLFILATIVLPAVQCFWTVNVRLPSEKGRLPAQCPYKSAQSWIFFR
;
A
#
# COMPACT_ATOMS: atom_id res chain seq x y z
N MET A 1 -45.78 1.40 -24.05
CA MET A 1 -44.74 2.03 -23.22
C MET A 1 -43.63 1.00 -23.05
N ALA A 2 -42.61 1.03 -23.91
CA ALA A 2 -41.50 0.08 -23.80
C ALA A 2 -40.64 0.51 -22.60
N ILE A 3 -40.53 -0.36 -21.60
CA ILE A 3 -39.57 -0.18 -20.52
C ILE A 3 -38.19 -0.37 -21.16
N GLN A 4 -37.54 0.72 -21.53
CA GLN A 4 -36.13 0.67 -21.93
C GLN A 4 -35.35 0.23 -20.70
N GLY A 5 -34.79 -0.98 -20.76
CA GLY A 5 -33.86 -1.45 -19.75
C GLY A 5 -32.63 -0.52 -19.66
N PRO A 6 -31.92 -0.52 -18.52
CA PRO A 6 -30.74 0.31 -18.36
C PRO A 6 -29.73 0.07 -19.48
N SER A 7 -29.12 1.14 -19.99
CA SER A 7 -28.10 1.05 -21.03
C SER A 7 -26.92 0.19 -20.55
N GLY A 8 -26.32 -0.58 -21.46
CA GLY A 8 -25.17 -1.44 -21.11
C GLY A 8 -24.00 -0.67 -20.48
N SER A 9 -23.82 0.60 -20.86
CA SER A 9 -22.84 1.49 -20.22
C SER A 9 -23.19 1.81 -18.77
N ALA A 10 -24.46 2.08 -18.45
CA ALA A 10 -24.89 2.32 -17.08
C ALA A 10 -24.64 1.10 -16.19
N ILE A 11 -24.87 -0.11 -16.70
CA ILE A 11 -24.60 -1.35 -15.95
C ILE A 11 -23.10 -1.48 -15.64
N ARG A 12 -22.23 -1.31 -16.64
CA ARG A 12 -20.77 -1.40 -16.44
C ARG A 12 -20.23 -0.37 -15.45
N VAL A 13 -20.66 0.90 -15.58
CA VAL A 13 -20.25 1.99 -14.68
C VAL A 13 -20.65 1.68 -13.24
N ASN A 14 -21.87 1.22 -13.02
CA ASN A 14 -22.33 0.85 -11.68
C ASN A 14 -21.51 -0.31 -11.11
N ILE A 15 -21.24 -1.36 -11.89
CA ILE A 15 -20.40 -2.48 -11.44
C ILE A 15 -19.01 -1.99 -11.01
N LEU A 16 -18.36 -1.17 -11.82
CA LEU A 16 -17.03 -0.61 -11.53
C LEU A 16 -17.04 0.22 -10.25
N TRP A 17 -18.04 1.09 -10.09
CA TRP A 17 -18.16 1.93 -8.90
C TRP A 17 -18.45 1.12 -7.64
N PHE A 18 -19.41 0.19 -7.67
CA PHE A 18 -19.71 -0.64 -6.51
C PHE A 18 -18.52 -1.52 -6.11
N LEU A 19 -17.82 -2.13 -7.08
CA LEU A 19 -16.59 -2.88 -6.79
C LEU A 19 -15.51 -1.99 -6.16
N SER A 20 -15.30 -0.78 -6.68
CA SER A 20 -14.33 0.15 -6.12
C SER A 20 -14.67 0.52 -4.66
N LEU A 21 -15.94 0.76 -4.35
CA LEU A 21 -16.39 1.11 -3.01
C LEU A 21 -16.23 -0.07 -2.04
N VAL A 22 -16.66 -1.26 -2.44
CA VAL A 22 -16.51 -2.48 -1.63
C VAL A 22 -15.04 -2.74 -1.32
N LEU A 23 -14.16 -2.69 -2.33
CA LEU A 23 -12.73 -2.90 -2.13
C LEU A 23 -12.11 -1.85 -1.21
N SER A 24 -12.48 -0.57 -1.37
CA SER A 24 -12.01 0.51 -0.50
C SER A 24 -12.43 0.28 0.96
N LEU A 25 -13.70 -0.03 1.20
CA LEU A 25 -14.22 -0.32 2.53
C LEU A 25 -13.59 -1.58 3.15
N SER A 26 -13.44 -2.64 2.37
CA SER A 26 -12.73 -3.86 2.81
C SER A 26 -11.29 -3.55 3.19
N THR A 27 -10.58 -2.72 2.41
CA THR A 27 -9.21 -2.31 2.73
C THR A 27 -9.14 -1.58 4.06
N VAL A 28 -10.02 -0.59 4.28
CA VAL A 28 -10.06 0.17 5.54
C VAL A 28 -10.40 -0.76 6.71
N LEU A 29 -11.36 -1.67 6.54
CA LEU A 29 -11.74 -2.63 7.57
C LEU A 29 -10.56 -3.52 7.98
N VAL A 30 -9.87 -4.13 7.01
CA VAL A 30 -8.70 -4.98 7.28
C VAL A 30 -7.57 -4.15 7.93
N GLY A 31 -7.37 -2.90 7.50
CA GLY A 31 -6.43 -1.98 8.13
C GLY A 31 -6.74 -1.67 9.59
N ILE A 32 -8.02 -1.44 9.92
CA ILE A 32 -8.46 -1.21 11.30
C ILE A 32 -8.23 -2.47 12.15
N VAL A 33 -8.62 -3.65 11.66
CA VAL A 33 -8.42 -4.92 12.37
C VAL A 33 -6.93 -5.19 12.61
N SER A 34 -6.09 -4.96 11.59
CA SER A 34 -4.64 -5.10 11.71
C SER A 34 -4.05 -4.15 12.74
N LEU A 35 -4.53 -2.90 12.78
CA LEU A 35 -4.11 -1.92 13.78
C LEU A 35 -4.57 -2.31 15.20
N GLN A 36 -5.76 -2.89 15.34
CA GLN A 36 -6.25 -3.42 16.62
C GLN A 36 -5.35 -4.54 17.14
N TRP A 37 -4.95 -5.49 16.28
CA TRP A 37 -4.00 -6.54 16.66
C TRP A 37 -2.68 -5.96 17.15
N ILE A 38 -2.13 -4.97 16.44
CA ILE A 38 -0.87 -4.31 16.85
C ILE A 38 -1.01 -3.60 18.19
N ARG A 39 -2.12 -2.89 18.43
CA ARG A 39 -2.36 -2.17 19.69
C ARG A 39 -2.51 -3.12 20.86
N GLU A 40 -3.31 -4.16 20.69
CA GLU A 40 -3.52 -5.19 21.72
C GLU A 40 -2.19 -5.87 22.06
N TYR A 41 -1.40 -6.16 21.04
CA TYR A 41 -0.08 -6.71 21.22
C TYR A 41 0.91 -5.82 21.99
N GLN A 42 0.87 -4.50 21.74
CA GLN A 42 1.67 -3.52 22.47
C GLN A 42 1.22 -3.36 23.93
N ARG A 43 -0.07 -3.55 24.23
CA ARG A 43 -0.61 -3.44 25.59
C ARG A 43 0.02 -4.43 26.57
N TYR A 44 0.26 -5.66 26.14
CA TYR A 44 0.96 -6.69 26.95
C TYR A 44 2.46 -6.40 27.15
N ALA A 45 3.02 -5.34 26.55
CA ALA A 45 4.45 -5.03 26.60
C ALA A 45 4.92 -4.26 27.83
N GLY A 46 4.00 -3.62 28.56
CA GLY A 46 4.32 -2.60 29.55
C GLY A 46 5.03 -3.06 30.83
N VAL A 47 5.17 -4.38 31.08
CA VAL A 47 5.44 -4.89 32.45
C VAL A 47 6.90 -5.36 32.68
N SER A 48 7.81 -5.32 31.69
CA SER A 48 9.12 -6.01 31.81
C SER A 48 10.36 -5.10 31.91
N SER A 49 11.42 -5.57 32.59
CA SER A 49 12.72 -4.89 32.76
C SER A 49 13.54 -4.79 31.47
N THR A 50 14.48 -3.83 31.37
CA THR A 50 15.19 -3.40 30.15
C THR A 50 15.77 -4.54 29.28
N ARG A 51 16.33 -5.61 29.88
CA ARG A 51 16.87 -6.76 29.13
C ARG A 51 15.78 -7.70 28.61
N ARG A 52 14.68 -7.86 29.36
CA ARG A 52 13.47 -8.58 28.91
C ARG A 52 12.72 -7.79 27.84
N LYS A 53 12.73 -6.45 27.86
CA LYS A 53 12.11 -5.62 26.80
C LYS A 53 12.69 -5.90 25.41
N LEU A 54 14.01 -6.10 25.31
CA LEU A 54 14.68 -6.43 24.04
C LEU A 54 14.32 -7.85 23.55
N ALA A 55 14.37 -8.85 24.44
CA ALA A 55 13.99 -10.23 24.10
C ALA A 55 12.52 -10.35 23.72
N LEU A 56 11.62 -9.70 24.47
CA LEU A 56 10.21 -9.62 24.13
C LEU A 56 10.03 -8.91 22.78
N ARG A 57 10.70 -7.78 22.51
CA ARG A 57 10.58 -7.10 21.22
C ARG A 57 10.98 -7.99 20.04
N ASN A 58 12.04 -8.78 20.18
CA ASN A 58 12.50 -9.69 19.12
C ASN A 58 11.56 -10.88 18.90
N MET A 59 11.13 -11.56 19.98
CA MET A 59 10.07 -12.57 19.90
C MET A 59 8.79 -11.99 19.30
N ARG A 60 8.59 -10.68 19.50
CA ARG A 60 7.40 -10.01 19.05
C ARG A 60 7.38 -9.66 17.57
N THR A 61 8.49 -9.16 17.05
CA THR A 61 8.67 -9.03 15.60
C THR A 61 8.59 -10.38 14.91
N GLU A 62 9.16 -11.42 15.52
CA GLU A 62 9.07 -12.78 14.99
C GLU A 62 7.63 -13.32 15.01
N GLY A 63 6.84 -12.97 16.03
CA GLY A 63 5.40 -13.24 16.07
C GLY A 63 4.65 -12.51 14.95
N LEU A 64 4.90 -11.21 14.73
CA LEU A 64 4.26 -10.47 13.64
C LEU A 64 4.62 -11.03 12.25
N GLU A 65 5.87 -11.42 12.05
CA GLU A 65 6.36 -12.03 10.81
C GLU A 65 5.76 -13.41 10.57
N ARG A 66 5.68 -14.28 11.59
CA ARG A 66 5.04 -15.60 11.48
C ARG A 66 3.56 -15.52 11.14
N TRP A 67 2.87 -14.46 11.57
CA TRP A 67 1.46 -14.21 11.28
C TRP A 67 1.24 -13.33 10.04
N LEU A 68 2.30 -13.02 9.28
CA LEU A 68 2.26 -12.28 8.01
C LEU A 68 1.56 -10.91 8.09
N ILE A 69 1.47 -10.32 9.28
CA ILE A 69 0.85 -9.00 9.48
C ILE A 69 1.55 -7.91 8.65
N PRO A 70 2.90 -7.88 8.55
CA PRO A 70 3.58 -6.93 7.68
C PRO A 70 3.19 -7.07 6.21
N GLU A 71 2.96 -8.29 5.72
CA GLU A 71 2.54 -8.53 4.33
C GLU A 71 1.10 -8.10 4.09
N ILE A 72 0.19 -8.39 5.03
CA ILE A 72 -1.20 -7.91 4.98
C ILE A 72 -1.21 -6.38 4.88
N LEU A 73 -0.46 -5.70 5.75
CA LEU A 73 -0.36 -4.24 5.76
C LEU A 73 0.29 -3.68 4.51
N ALA A 74 1.29 -4.36 3.94
CA ALA A 74 1.90 -3.99 2.66
C ALA A 74 0.94 -4.17 1.47
N GLY A 75 -0.01 -5.10 1.55
CA GLY A 75 -1.05 -5.33 0.56
C GLY A 75 -2.21 -4.32 0.60
N LEU A 76 -2.48 -3.68 1.74
CA LEU A 76 -3.58 -2.72 1.87
C LEU A 76 -3.48 -1.54 0.88
N PRO A 77 -2.32 -0.85 0.72
CA PRO A 77 -2.17 0.19 -0.29
C PRO A 77 -2.46 -0.29 -1.71
N LEU A 78 -2.08 -1.53 -2.06
CA LEU A 78 -2.32 -2.11 -3.39
C LEU A 78 -3.82 -2.35 -3.63
N LEU A 79 -4.53 -2.85 -2.61
CA LEU A 79 -5.98 -3.06 -2.68
C LEU A 79 -6.73 -1.73 -2.84
N LEU A 80 -6.32 -0.69 -2.11
CA LEU A 80 -6.86 0.66 -2.24
C LEU A 80 -6.55 1.31 -3.59
N GLN A 81 -5.33 1.14 -4.10
CA GLN A 81 -4.94 1.62 -5.44
C GLN A 81 -5.74 0.91 -6.52
N THR A 82 -5.98 -0.40 -6.40
CA THR A 82 -6.84 -1.16 -7.31
C THR A 82 -8.27 -0.61 -7.30
N ALA A 83 -8.82 -0.34 -6.12
CA ALA A 83 -10.13 0.30 -5.96
C ALA A 83 -10.17 1.67 -6.67
N LEU A 84 -9.14 2.50 -6.49
CA LEU A 84 -9.02 3.81 -7.14
C LEU A 84 -8.97 3.69 -8.67
N VAL A 85 -8.20 2.74 -9.21
CA VAL A 85 -8.11 2.49 -10.66
C VAL A 85 -9.48 2.11 -11.21
N LEU A 86 -10.21 1.19 -10.56
CA LEU A 86 -11.56 0.81 -10.99
C LEU A 86 -12.52 2.01 -10.99
N PHE A 87 -12.43 2.87 -9.98
CA PHE A 87 -13.23 4.10 -9.90
C PHE A 87 -12.93 5.05 -11.06
N PHE A 88 -11.64 5.25 -11.39
CA PHE A 88 -11.23 6.06 -12.53
C PHE A 88 -11.68 5.50 -13.87
N VAL A 89 -11.62 4.18 -14.08
CA VAL A 89 -12.17 3.54 -15.29
C VAL A 89 -13.67 3.81 -15.40
N GLY A 90 -14.40 3.72 -14.29
CA GLY A 90 -15.83 4.07 -14.24
C GLY A 90 -16.10 5.54 -14.58
N ILE A 91 -15.28 6.47 -14.09
CA ILE A 91 -15.37 7.91 -14.46
C ILE A 91 -15.16 8.11 -15.95
N ILE A 92 -14.14 7.48 -16.53
CA ILE A 92 -13.83 7.61 -17.96
C ILE A 92 -15.00 7.08 -18.80
N ASP A 93 -15.49 5.87 -18.51
CA ASP A 93 -16.62 5.27 -19.24
C ASP A 93 -17.87 6.17 -19.11
N PHE A 94 -18.15 6.70 -17.91
CA PHE A 94 -19.27 7.61 -17.68
C PHE A 94 -19.15 8.92 -18.47
N LEU A 95 -18.00 9.60 -18.41
CA LEU A 95 -17.82 10.91 -19.05
C LEU A 95 -17.78 10.82 -20.57
N VAL A 96 -17.19 9.76 -21.14
CA VAL A 96 -17.18 9.53 -22.59
C VAL A 96 -18.60 9.34 -23.12
N HIS A 97 -19.45 8.60 -22.40
CA HIS A 97 -20.86 8.43 -22.76
C HIS A 97 -21.71 9.69 -22.53
N LEU A 98 -21.30 10.59 -21.63
CA LEU A 98 -22.02 11.83 -21.34
C LEU A 98 -21.65 12.96 -22.33
N LYS A 99 -20.40 13.43 -22.31
CA LYS A 99 -19.86 14.45 -23.21
C LYS A 99 -18.33 14.39 -23.26
N ILE A 100 -17.78 14.13 -24.45
CA ILE A 100 -16.32 14.04 -24.67
C ILE A 100 -15.55 15.31 -24.28
N VAL A 101 -16.16 16.49 -24.44
CA VAL A 101 -15.54 17.79 -24.12
C VAL A 101 -15.15 17.87 -22.63
N VAL A 102 -15.98 17.32 -21.74
CA VAL A 102 -15.69 17.26 -20.30
C VAL A 102 -14.76 16.10 -19.96
N ALA A 103 -14.82 15.01 -20.74
CA ALA A 103 -14.00 13.83 -20.51
C ALA A 103 -12.49 14.09 -20.72
N ILE A 104 -12.11 14.87 -21.74
CA ILE A 104 -10.70 15.13 -22.08
C ILE A 104 -9.87 15.65 -20.89
N PRO A 105 -10.23 16.77 -20.23
CA PRO A 105 -9.41 17.27 -19.12
C PRO A 105 -9.35 16.29 -17.95
N VAL A 106 -10.45 15.57 -17.67
CA VAL A 106 -10.50 14.57 -16.59
C VAL A 106 -9.57 13.38 -16.89
N ILE A 107 -9.58 12.87 -18.12
CA ILE A 107 -8.69 11.78 -18.55
C ILE A 107 -7.22 12.18 -18.40
N VAL A 108 -6.85 13.42 -18.75
CA VAL A 108 -5.47 13.92 -18.59
C VAL A 108 -5.03 13.89 -17.13
N VAL A 109 -5.87 14.37 -16.21
CA VAL A 109 -5.57 14.36 -14.77
C VAL A 109 -5.48 12.93 -14.22
N ILE A 110 -6.39 12.05 -14.64
CA ILE A 110 -6.34 10.62 -14.26
C ILE A 110 -5.05 9.97 -14.77
N ALA A 111 -4.67 10.20 -16.02
CA ALA A 111 -3.46 9.62 -16.61
C ALA A 111 -2.19 10.06 -15.87
N LEU A 112 -2.08 11.36 -15.52
CA LEU A 112 -0.97 11.87 -14.72
C LEU A 112 -0.93 11.24 -13.32
N THR A 113 -2.10 11.08 -12.70
CA THR A 113 -2.22 10.45 -11.37
C THR A 113 -1.79 8.99 -11.41
N LEU A 114 -2.23 8.23 -12.42
CA LEU A 114 -1.85 6.83 -12.61
C LEU A 114 -0.36 6.69 -12.90
N LEU A 115 0.22 7.59 -13.70
CA LEU A 115 1.66 7.63 -13.96
C LEU A 115 2.46 7.85 -12.67
N PHE A 116 2.02 8.79 -11.82
CA PHE A 116 2.64 9.03 -10.52
C PHE A 116 2.54 7.81 -9.59
N ILE A 117 1.38 7.16 -9.54
CA ILE A 117 1.19 5.92 -8.76
C ILE A 117 2.11 4.81 -9.28
N LEU A 118 2.16 4.58 -10.59
CA LEU A 118 3.06 3.59 -11.18
C LEU A 118 4.53 3.89 -10.87
N ALA A 119 4.95 5.15 -10.97
CA ALA A 119 6.31 5.54 -10.62
C ALA A 119 6.63 5.21 -9.16
N THR A 120 5.73 5.54 -8.23
CA THR A 120 5.94 5.28 -6.79
C THR A 120 5.91 3.80 -6.41
N ILE A 121 5.24 2.93 -7.17
CA ILE A 121 5.28 1.47 -6.99
C ILE A 121 6.56 0.88 -7.58
N VAL A 122 6.92 1.31 -8.80
CA VAL A 122 8.05 0.76 -9.56
C VAL A 122 9.40 1.22 -8.98
N LEU A 123 9.53 2.47 -8.52
CA LEU A 123 10.79 2.99 -7.96
C LEU A 123 11.37 2.12 -6.83
N PRO A 124 10.63 1.78 -5.76
CA PRO A 124 11.17 0.94 -4.68
C PRO A 124 11.40 -0.51 -5.13
N ALA A 125 10.60 -1.05 -6.06
CA ALA A 125 10.82 -2.37 -6.64
C ALA A 125 12.12 -2.41 -7.47
N VAL A 126 12.37 -1.37 -8.27
CA VAL A 126 13.60 -1.19 -9.05
C VAL A 126 14.80 -0.96 -8.13
N GLN A 127 14.67 -0.12 -7.09
CA GLN A 127 15.75 0.10 -6.12
C GLN A 127 16.11 -1.20 -5.39
N CYS A 128 15.12 -1.99 -4.96
CA CYS A 128 15.34 -3.28 -4.32
C CYS A 128 15.97 -4.30 -5.29
N PHE A 129 15.48 -4.36 -6.53
CA PHE A 129 16.06 -5.21 -7.57
C PHE A 129 17.51 -4.81 -7.89
N TRP A 130 17.82 -3.51 -7.93
CA TRP A 130 19.16 -3.01 -8.22
C TRP A 130 20.11 -3.23 -7.04
N THR A 131 19.69 -3.03 -5.79
CA THR A 131 20.53 -3.27 -4.60
C THR A 131 20.78 -4.76 -4.34
N VAL A 132 19.83 -5.64 -4.69
CA VAL A 132 20.00 -7.10 -4.56
C VAL A 132 20.85 -7.69 -5.69
N ASN A 133 20.70 -7.21 -6.93
CA ASN A 133 21.49 -7.69 -8.07
C ASN A 133 22.89 -7.06 -8.15
N VAL A 134 23.04 -5.78 -7.79
CA VAL A 134 24.34 -5.12 -7.68
C VAL A 134 24.93 -5.48 -6.32
N ARG A 135 25.53 -6.67 -6.26
CA ARG A 135 26.56 -7.00 -5.26
C ARG A 135 27.68 -5.98 -5.42
N LEU A 136 27.66 -4.91 -4.62
CA LEU A 136 28.81 -4.02 -4.51
C LEU A 136 30.02 -4.87 -4.07
N PRO A 137 31.12 -4.89 -4.82
CA PRO A 137 32.37 -5.38 -4.28
C PRO A 137 32.73 -4.45 -3.12
N SER A 138 32.97 -5.06 -1.96
CA SER A 138 33.47 -4.37 -0.77
C SER A 138 34.77 -3.62 -1.12
N GLU A 139 34.70 -2.30 -1.29
CA GLU A 139 35.87 -1.44 -1.45
C GLU A 139 36.02 -0.54 -0.21
N LYS A 140 37.00 -0.92 0.61
CA LYS A 140 37.76 -0.13 1.60
C LYS A 140 37.07 1.10 2.23
N GLY A 141 36.53 0.88 3.42
CA GLY A 141 36.94 1.67 4.59
C GLY A 141 36.42 3.10 4.76
N ARG A 142 35.44 3.56 3.97
CA ARG A 142 34.66 4.77 4.32
C ARG A 142 33.19 4.41 4.48
N LEU A 143 32.70 4.47 5.72
CA LEU A 143 31.28 4.30 6.03
C LEU A 143 30.49 5.42 5.31
N PRO A 144 29.51 5.07 4.44
CA PRO A 144 28.67 6.08 3.81
C PRO A 144 27.90 6.88 4.87
N ALA A 145 27.67 8.16 4.58
CA ALA A 145 26.96 9.08 5.48
C ALA A 145 25.65 8.45 5.96
N GLN A 146 25.51 8.27 7.27
CA GLN A 146 24.37 7.56 7.85
C GLN A 146 23.11 8.42 7.73
N CYS A 147 22.07 7.86 7.12
CA CYS A 147 20.81 8.54 6.97
C CYS A 147 20.15 8.83 8.34
N PRO A 148 19.48 9.99 8.53
CA PRO A 148 18.89 10.41 9.82
C PRO A 148 17.77 9.50 10.35
N TYR A 149 17.22 8.62 9.50
CA TYR A 149 16.10 7.72 9.81
C TYR A 149 16.55 6.35 10.37
N LYS A 150 17.67 6.31 11.09
CA LYS A 150 18.22 5.03 11.59
C LYS A 150 17.38 4.48 12.74
N SER A 151 16.62 3.42 12.47
CA SER A 151 15.80 2.70 13.44
C SER A 151 16.65 1.94 14.48
N ALA A 152 16.02 1.59 15.61
CA ALA A 152 16.65 0.99 16.79
C ALA A 152 17.43 -0.33 16.56
N GLN A 153 17.34 -0.94 15.37
CA GLN A 153 18.07 -2.18 15.05
C GLN A 153 19.56 -1.94 14.75
N SER A 154 20.00 -0.70 14.56
CA SER A 154 21.43 -0.38 14.36
C SER A 154 22.31 -0.58 15.61
N TRP A 155 21.71 -0.72 16.79
CA TRP A 155 22.41 -0.98 18.05
C TRP A 155 22.93 -2.42 18.20
N ILE A 156 22.46 -3.36 17.37
CA ILE A 156 22.86 -4.78 17.45
C ILE A 156 24.28 -4.99 16.90
N PHE A 157 24.77 -4.09 16.05
CA PHE A 157 26.10 -4.17 15.44
C PHE A 157 27.22 -3.43 16.22
N PHE A 158 26.90 -2.83 17.38
CA PHE A 158 27.86 -2.11 18.24
C PHE A 158 28.25 -2.89 19.52
N ARG A 159 28.12 -4.21 19.51
CA ARG A 159 28.65 -5.08 20.58
C ARG A 159 29.83 -5.90 20.09
#